data_AF-A0A914PUS8-F1
#
_entry.id   AF-A0A914PUS8-F1
#
_cell.length_a   1.000
_cell.length_b   1.000
_cell.length_c   1.000
_cell.angle_alpha   90.00
_cell.angle_beta   90.00
_cell.angle_gamma   90.00
#
_symmetry.space_group_name_H-M   'P 1'
#
loop_
_entity.id
_entity.type
_entity.pdbx_description
1 polymer ?
#
loop_
_entity_poly.entity_id
_entity_poly.type
_entity_poly.pdbx_seq_one_letter_code
_entity_poly.pdbx_strand_id
1 'polypeptide(L)'
;MNRTYTEFLKYKYQVWRRFRRWRKKGRIRSNSVKIGEVIIAGGEDEVAEFIWTHLENTQFVEIPFLLIYTLLLSYAMAASYAISWMEGWTIFDAFYFLISSVLTIGFGDLVPVNDKFVLVTLLIVLIGLVLTTTCVDIVGAYYIDKLHFFGRRLDSEVSFGRLTGIKNMCSKII
;
A
#
# COMPACT_ATOMS: atom_id res chain seq x y z
N MET A 1 28.69 -31.35 -9.44
CA MET A 1 28.06 -30.58 -8.34
C MET A 1 28.70 -29.20 -8.31
N ASN A 2 28.04 -28.20 -8.90
CA ASN A 2 28.69 -26.95 -9.33
C ASN A 2 29.01 -25.99 -8.17
N ARG A 3 30.26 -25.51 -8.17
CA ARG A 3 30.91 -24.65 -7.16
C ARG A 3 30.20 -23.31 -6.93
N THR A 4 29.42 -22.86 -7.92
CA THR A 4 28.61 -21.64 -7.88
C THR A 4 27.45 -21.72 -6.90
N TYR A 5 26.79 -22.88 -6.74
CA TYR A 5 25.65 -23.03 -5.83
C TYR A 5 26.08 -22.99 -4.35
N THR A 6 27.25 -23.54 -4.05
CA THR A 6 27.80 -23.52 -2.68
C THR A 6 28.21 -22.12 -2.24
N GLU A 7 28.69 -21.29 -3.15
CA GLU A 7 29.05 -19.89 -2.84
C GLU A 7 27.79 -19.02 -2.67
N PHE A 8 26.74 -19.28 -3.46
CA PHE A 8 25.45 -18.60 -3.32
C PHE A 8 24.76 -18.96 -2.00
N LEU A 9 24.79 -20.23 -1.59
CA LEU A 9 24.27 -20.69 -0.30
C LEU A 9 25.07 -20.11 0.87
N LYS A 10 26.40 -20.02 0.77
CA LYS A 10 27.23 -19.36 1.79
C LYS A 10 26.92 -17.87 1.91
N TYR A 11 26.76 -17.17 0.80
CA TYR A 11 26.39 -15.76 0.81
C TYR A 11 25.01 -15.55 1.42
N LYS A 12 24.00 -16.34 1.01
CA LYS A 12 22.65 -16.30 1.59
C LYS A 12 22.68 -16.56 3.10
N TYR A 13 23.48 -17.52 3.56
CA TYR A 13 23.58 -17.86 4.98
C TYR A 13 24.31 -16.78 5.80
N GLN A 14 25.39 -16.19 5.27
CA GLN A 14 26.15 -15.13 5.93
C GLN A 14 25.35 -13.82 6.00
N VAL A 15 24.67 -13.45 4.91
CA VAL A 15 23.78 -12.28 4.86
C VAL A 15 22.59 -12.49 5.77
N TRP A 16 21.96 -13.67 5.78
CA TRP A 16 20.86 -13.98 6.71
C TRP A 16 21.29 -13.88 8.18
N ARG A 17 22.49 -14.37 8.55
CA ARG A 17 23.01 -14.22 9.92
C ARG A 17 23.25 -12.75 10.30
N ARG A 18 23.68 -11.92 9.35
CA ARG A 18 23.95 -10.50 9.60
C ARG A 18 22.64 -9.69 9.65
N PHE A 19 21.70 -9.97 8.76
CA PHE A 19 20.34 -9.42 8.78
C PHE A 19 19.57 -9.81 10.04
N ARG A 20 19.70 -11.06 10.53
CA ARG A 20 19.04 -11.51 11.77
C ARG A 20 19.58 -10.80 13.02
N ARG A 21 20.84 -10.39 13.03
CA ARG A 21 21.42 -9.56 14.10
C ARG A 21 21.07 -8.07 13.95
N TRP A 22 20.97 -7.57 12.72
CA TRP A 22 20.59 -6.18 12.45
C TRP A 22 19.08 -5.93 12.70
N ARG A 23 18.20 -6.89 12.42
CA ARG A 23 16.78 -6.89 12.87
C ARG A 23 16.61 -6.75 14.38
N LYS A 24 17.59 -7.18 15.18
CA LYS A 24 17.55 -7.03 16.64
C LYS A 24 18.11 -5.69 17.13
N LYS A 25 18.87 -4.95 16.31
CA LYS A 25 19.54 -3.71 16.72
C LYS A 25 18.95 -2.44 16.09
N GLY A 26 18.10 -2.58 15.07
CA GLY A 26 17.35 -1.48 14.44
C GLY A 26 15.86 -1.45 14.76
N ARG A 27 15.42 -2.09 15.85
CA ARG A 27 14.06 -1.84 16.39
C ARG A 27 14.09 -0.49 17.07
N ILE A 28 13.84 0.57 16.30
CA ILE A 28 13.33 1.81 16.90
C ILE A 28 12.10 1.42 17.71
N ARG A 29 12.14 1.89 18.96
CA ARG A 29 11.25 1.71 20.10
C ARG A 29 9.78 1.96 19.74
N SER A 30 9.11 0.93 19.22
CA SER A 30 7.70 0.76 19.52
C SER A 30 7.63 -0.06 20.81
N ASN A 31 7.02 0.50 21.85
CA ASN A 31 6.59 -0.27 23.02
C ASN A 31 5.66 -1.36 22.48
N SER A 32 6.20 -2.53 22.19
CA SER A 32 5.43 -3.67 21.69
C SER A 32 4.54 -4.15 22.83
N VAL A 33 3.35 -3.57 22.92
CA VAL A 33 2.23 -4.12 23.68
C VAL A 33 2.02 -5.54 23.15
N LYS A 34 1.96 -6.52 24.05
CA LYS A 34 1.77 -7.92 23.68
C LYS A 34 0.34 -8.08 23.15
N ILE A 35 0.19 -7.91 21.84
CA ILE A 35 -1.07 -8.12 21.11
C ILE A 35 -1.61 -9.54 21.38
N GLY A 36 -0.73 -10.52 21.59
CA GLY A 36 -1.13 -11.88 21.95
C GLY A 36 -1.77 -12.02 23.34
N GLU A 37 -1.60 -11.07 24.24
CA GLU A 37 -2.27 -11.07 25.56
C GLU A 37 -3.64 -10.39 25.49
N VAL A 38 -3.80 -9.40 24.59
CA VAL A 38 -5.06 -8.70 24.31
C VAL A 38 -6.03 -9.56 23.48
N ILE A 39 -5.54 -10.30 22.48
CA ILE A 39 -6.39 -11.21 21.65
C ILE A 39 -6.99 -12.35 22.50
N ILE A 40 -6.30 -12.79 23.56
CA ILE A 40 -6.78 -13.88 24.42
C ILE A 40 -7.80 -13.36 25.44
N ALA A 41 -7.84 -12.05 25.72
CA ALA A 41 -8.67 -11.46 26.76
C ALA A 41 -9.82 -10.58 26.24
N GLY A 42 -9.75 -10.05 25.02
CA GLY A 42 -10.74 -9.11 24.45
C GLY A 42 -11.43 -9.66 23.20
N GLY A 43 -12.74 -9.41 23.09
CA GLY A 43 -13.55 -9.75 21.92
C GLY A 43 -13.06 -9.06 20.64
N GLU A 44 -13.47 -9.57 19.47
CA GLU A 44 -13.04 -9.07 18.14
C GLU A 44 -13.31 -7.56 17.95
N ASP A 45 -14.31 -7.04 18.64
CA ASP A 45 -14.71 -5.64 18.73
C ASP A 45 -13.72 -4.78 19.54
N GLU A 46 -13.20 -5.29 20.66
CA GLU A 46 -12.22 -4.57 21.50
C GLU A 46 -10.82 -4.50 20.86
N VAL A 47 -10.41 -5.55 20.14
CA VAL A 47 -9.15 -5.51 19.37
C VAL A 47 -9.24 -4.59 18.17
N ALA A 48 -10.41 -4.50 17.52
CA ALA A 48 -10.64 -3.52 16.47
C ALA A 48 -10.56 -2.11 17.04
N GLU A 49 -11.25 -1.83 18.15
CA GLU A 49 -11.24 -0.53 18.82
C GLU A 49 -9.82 -0.11 19.23
N PHE A 50 -9.02 -1.03 19.77
CA PHE A 50 -7.61 -0.81 20.11
C PHE A 50 -6.72 -0.49 18.90
N ILE A 51 -6.92 -1.23 17.78
CA ILE A 51 -6.20 -0.97 16.52
C ILE A 51 -6.59 0.38 15.95
N TRP A 52 -7.88 0.75 15.97
CA TRP A 52 -8.37 2.07 15.58
C TRP A 52 -7.76 3.18 16.45
N THR A 53 -7.72 3.02 17.78
CA THR A 53 -7.11 4.03 18.68
C THR A 53 -5.60 4.19 18.44
N HIS A 54 -4.91 3.12 18.04
CA HIS A 54 -3.47 3.16 17.77
C HIS A 54 -3.14 3.66 16.35
N LEU A 55 -3.99 3.38 15.35
CA LEU A 55 -3.86 3.99 14.02
C LEU A 55 -4.21 5.48 14.02
N GLU A 56 -5.15 5.91 14.86
CA GLU A 56 -5.53 7.32 14.99
C GLU A 56 -4.38 8.19 15.54
N ASN A 57 -3.44 7.58 16.28
CA ASN A 57 -2.28 8.28 16.86
C ASN A 57 -1.05 8.36 15.92
N THR A 58 -1.15 7.89 14.67
CA THR A 58 -0.26 8.41 13.62
C THR A 58 -0.70 9.84 13.31
N GLN A 59 -0.10 10.79 14.03
CA GLN A 59 -0.13 12.23 13.78
C GLN A 59 -0.49 12.53 12.32
N PHE A 60 -1.70 13.08 12.11
CA PHE A 60 -2.14 13.71 10.89
C PHE A 60 -1.20 14.87 10.56
N VAL A 61 -0.01 14.57 10.06
CA VAL A 61 0.55 15.42 9.02
C VAL A 61 -0.42 15.19 7.88
N GLU A 62 -1.15 16.21 7.45
CA GLU A 62 -1.85 16.19 6.16
C GLU A 62 -0.77 15.87 5.13
N ILE A 63 -0.51 14.59 4.86
CA ILE A 63 0.55 14.17 3.95
C ILE A 63 0.06 14.74 2.63
N PRO A 64 0.70 15.81 2.12
CA PRO A 64 0.16 16.47 0.95
C PRO A 64 0.16 15.40 -0.13
N PHE A 65 -0.94 15.26 -0.89
CA PHE A 65 -1.05 14.23 -1.94
C PHE A 65 0.17 14.24 -2.89
N LEU A 66 0.81 15.41 -3.00
CA LEU A 66 2.10 15.62 -3.67
C LEU A 66 3.26 14.79 -3.09
N LEU A 67 3.37 14.60 -1.78
CA LEU A 67 4.42 13.79 -1.15
C LEU A 67 4.23 12.31 -1.52
N ILE A 68 3.00 11.77 -1.44
CA ILE A 68 2.72 10.39 -1.85
C ILE A 68 3.02 10.19 -3.34
N TYR A 69 2.57 11.12 -4.17
CA TYR A 69 2.81 11.08 -5.61
C TYR A 69 4.31 11.13 -5.96
N THR A 70 5.07 12.05 -5.35
CA THR A 70 6.52 12.16 -5.56
C THR A 70 7.27 10.94 -5.05
N LEU A 71 6.83 10.35 -3.93
CA LEU A 71 7.39 9.11 -3.40
C LEU A 71 7.15 7.92 -4.36
N LEU A 72 5.93 7.75 -4.87
CA LEU A 72 5.62 6.74 -5.90
C LEU A 72 6.43 6.94 -7.18
N LEU A 73 6.54 8.18 -7.66
CA LEU A 73 7.31 8.49 -8.86
C LEU A 73 8.80 8.19 -8.68
N SER A 74 9.37 8.60 -7.54
CA SER A 74 10.78 8.35 -7.21
C SER A 74 11.06 6.84 -7.10
N TYR A 75 10.14 6.08 -6.51
CA TYR A 75 10.22 4.63 -6.42
C TYR A 75 10.18 4.00 -7.82
N ALA A 76 9.25 4.42 -8.67
CA ALA A 76 9.11 3.89 -10.03
C ALA A 76 10.36 4.14 -10.88
N MET A 77 10.93 5.35 -10.79
CA MET A 77 12.18 5.70 -11.48
C MET A 77 13.37 4.88 -10.96
N ALA A 78 13.53 4.77 -9.64
CA ALA A 78 14.61 4.00 -9.04
C ALA A 78 14.53 2.50 -9.36
N ALA A 79 13.33 1.91 -9.29
CA ALA A 79 13.09 0.52 -9.60
C ALA A 79 13.29 0.22 -11.09
N SER A 80 12.79 1.09 -11.99
CA SER A 80 13.02 0.96 -13.44
C SER A 80 14.52 1.02 -13.77
N TYR A 81 15.26 1.97 -13.18
CA TYR A 81 16.72 2.05 -13.36
C TYR A 81 17.45 0.80 -12.86
N ALA A 82 17.06 0.29 -11.68
CA ALA A 82 17.63 -0.92 -11.11
C ALA A 82 17.39 -2.16 -11.99
N ILE A 83 16.16 -2.34 -12.49
CA ILE A 83 15.79 -3.47 -13.37
C ILE A 83 16.49 -3.35 -14.73
N SER A 84 16.54 -2.14 -15.31
CA SER A 84 17.27 -1.87 -16.56
C SER A 84 18.76 -2.24 -16.43
N TRP A 85 19.39 -1.91 -15.29
CA TRP A 85 20.78 -2.26 -15.05
C TRP A 85 21.02 -3.76 -14.83
N MET A 86 20.08 -4.46 -14.17
CA MET A 86 20.20 -5.90 -13.90
C MET A 86 19.94 -6.77 -15.12
N GLU A 87 18.91 -6.45 -15.91
CA GLU A 87 18.48 -7.25 -17.06
C GLU A 87 19.04 -6.74 -18.39
N GLY A 88 19.65 -5.55 -18.42
CA GLY A 88 20.15 -4.93 -19.65
C GLY A 88 19.04 -4.41 -20.55
N TRP A 89 17.83 -4.25 -20.03
CA TRP A 89 16.68 -3.71 -20.77
C TRP A 89 16.76 -2.20 -20.94
N THR A 90 16.02 -1.66 -21.90
CA THR A 90 15.85 -0.21 -21.97
C THR A 90 15.08 0.29 -20.73
N ILE A 91 15.30 1.54 -20.33
CA ILE A 91 14.61 2.13 -19.18
C ILE A 91 13.09 2.10 -19.38
N PHE A 92 12.64 2.28 -20.62
CA PHE A 92 11.21 2.22 -20.98
C PHE A 92 10.63 0.81 -20.81
N ASP A 93 11.34 -0.23 -21.26
CA ASP A 93 10.89 -1.63 -21.08
C ASP A 93 10.85 -2.01 -19.60
N ALA A 94 11.86 -1.60 -18.84
CA ALA A 94 11.91 -1.82 -17.39
C ALA A 94 10.79 -1.08 -16.64
N PHE A 95 10.45 0.13 -17.07
CA PHE A 95 9.34 0.91 -16.51
C PHE A 95 7.99 0.27 -16.85
N TYR A 96 7.80 -0.17 -18.09
CA TYR A 96 6.61 -0.89 -18.53
C TYR A 96 6.42 -2.19 -17.74
N PHE A 97 7.48 -2.99 -17.58
CA PHE A 97 7.45 -4.21 -16.78
C PHE A 97 7.10 -3.92 -15.31
N LEU A 98 7.66 -2.86 -14.72
CA LEU A 98 7.36 -2.46 -13.35
C LEU A 98 5.88 -2.09 -13.18
N ILE A 99 5.34 -1.23 -14.05
CA ILE A 99 3.94 -0.80 -13.98
C ILE A 99 2.99 -1.97 -14.22
N SER A 100 3.22 -2.78 -15.26
CA SER A 100 2.34 -3.92 -15.56
C SER A 100 2.32 -4.95 -14.43
N SER A 101 3.44 -5.11 -13.72
CA SER A 101 3.55 -6.01 -12.56
C SER A 101 2.88 -5.45 -11.31
N VAL A 102 3.08 -4.17 -10.99
CA VAL A 102 2.48 -3.52 -9.81
C VAL A 102 0.98 -3.32 -9.99
N LEU A 103 0.53 -3.02 -11.20
CA LEU A 103 -0.90 -3.00 -11.55
C LEU A 103 -1.50 -4.40 -11.68
N THR A 104 -0.72 -5.46 -11.49
CA THR A 104 -1.15 -6.86 -11.59
C THR A 104 -1.78 -7.24 -12.94
N ILE A 105 -1.49 -6.47 -13.99
CA ILE A 105 -1.92 -6.77 -15.37
C ILE A 105 -1.15 -7.98 -15.87
N GLY A 106 0.18 -7.98 -15.69
CA GLY A 106 1.04 -9.15 -15.86
C GLY A 106 1.02 -9.76 -17.28
N PHE A 107 1.16 -8.96 -18.33
CA PHE A 107 1.14 -9.43 -19.72
C PHE A 107 2.13 -10.58 -20.02
N GLY A 108 3.27 -10.61 -19.32
CA GLY A 108 4.25 -11.69 -19.42
C GLY A 108 5.08 -11.68 -20.72
N ASP A 109 5.01 -10.59 -21.48
CA ASP A 109 5.82 -10.30 -22.67
C ASP A 109 7.28 -10.02 -22.33
N LEU A 110 7.52 -9.31 -21.24
CA LEU A 110 8.83 -9.04 -20.68
C LEU A 110 8.98 -9.79 -19.35
N VAL A 111 9.96 -10.69 -19.27
CA VAL A 111 10.24 -11.50 -18.08
C VAL A 111 11.75 -11.55 -17.83
N PRO A 112 12.20 -11.36 -16.58
CA PRO A 112 13.63 -11.36 -16.27
C PRO A 112 14.24 -12.72 -16.62
N VAL A 113 15.28 -12.71 -17.45
CA VAL A 113 15.94 -13.93 -17.98
C VAL A 113 17.14 -14.29 -17.12
N ASN A 114 17.71 -13.33 -16.39
CA ASN A 114 18.90 -13.56 -15.58
C ASN A 114 18.56 -14.29 -14.27
N ASP A 115 18.77 -15.61 -14.22
CA ASP A 115 18.53 -16.50 -13.06
C ASP A 115 19.00 -15.95 -11.70
N LYS A 116 20.08 -15.18 -11.69
CA LYS A 116 20.66 -14.59 -10.47
C LYS A 116 19.88 -13.38 -9.96
N PHE A 117 19.25 -12.63 -10.86
CA PHE A 117 18.56 -11.38 -10.57
C PHE A 117 17.04 -11.53 -10.54
N VAL A 118 16.46 -12.62 -11.08
CA VAL A 118 15.01 -12.89 -11.01
C VAL A 118 14.45 -12.73 -9.60
N LEU A 119 15.11 -13.30 -8.58
CA LEU A 119 14.65 -13.18 -7.19
C LEU A 119 14.69 -11.74 -6.69
N VAL A 120 15.68 -10.95 -7.11
CA VAL A 120 15.81 -9.53 -6.73
C VAL A 120 14.74 -8.70 -7.43
N THR A 121 14.55 -8.91 -8.73
CA THR A 121 13.50 -8.26 -9.54
C THR A 121 12.11 -8.54 -8.95
N LEU A 122 11.83 -9.78 -8.53
CA LEU A 122 10.58 -10.14 -7.86
C LEU A 122 10.39 -9.41 -6.53
N LEU A 123 11.45 -9.32 -5.71
CA LEU A 123 11.38 -8.57 -4.45
C LEU A 123 11.15 -7.08 -4.67
N ILE A 124 11.74 -6.48 -5.71
CA ILE A 124 11.46 -5.10 -6.11
C ILE A 124 9.98 -4.96 -6.45
N VAL A 125 9.44 -5.81 -7.32
CA VAL A 125 8.00 -5.77 -7.66
C VAL A 125 7.11 -5.90 -6.41
N LEU A 126 7.45 -6.79 -5.47
CA LEU A 126 6.69 -6.99 -4.24
C LEU A 126 6.69 -5.75 -3.34
N ILE A 127 7.83 -5.06 -3.21
CA ILE A 127 7.89 -3.78 -2.48
C ILE A 127 7.01 -2.74 -3.18
N GLY A 128 7.01 -2.72 -4.50
CA GLY A 128 6.16 -1.84 -5.30
C GLY A 128 4.67 -2.10 -5.09
N LEU A 129 4.28 -3.37 -5.03
CA LEU A 129 2.91 -3.78 -4.73
C LEU A 129 2.46 -3.26 -3.36
N VAL A 130 3.26 -3.50 -2.30
CA VAL A 130 2.93 -3.04 -0.94
C VAL A 130 2.79 -1.52 -0.91
N LEU A 131 3.71 -0.80 -1.57
CA LEU A 131 3.67 0.64 -1.63
C LEU A 131 2.39 1.13 -2.32
N THR A 132 2.09 0.60 -3.51
CA THR A 132 0.89 1.00 -4.26
C THR A 132 -0.40 0.64 -3.53
N THR A 133 -0.48 -0.52 -2.87
CA THR A 133 -1.63 -0.88 -2.03
C THR A 133 -1.86 0.15 -0.92
N THR A 134 -0.82 0.50 -0.15
CA THR A 134 -0.96 1.50 0.92
C THR A 134 -1.35 2.88 0.38
N CYS A 135 -0.90 3.25 -0.82
CA CYS A 135 -1.33 4.50 -1.46
C CYS A 135 -2.81 4.47 -1.84
N VAL A 136 -3.30 3.35 -2.38
CA VAL A 136 -4.73 3.17 -2.70
C VAL A 136 -5.57 3.21 -1.43
N ASP A 137 -5.11 2.62 -0.33
CA ASP A 137 -5.84 2.63 0.95
C ASP A 137 -6.01 4.06 1.50
N ILE A 138 -4.94 4.86 1.50
CA ILE A 138 -4.97 6.26 1.95
C ILE A 138 -5.93 7.09 1.09
N VAL A 139 -5.80 6.96 -0.23
CA VAL A 139 -6.63 7.68 -1.20
C VAL A 139 -8.09 7.25 -1.07
N GLY A 140 -8.34 5.95 -0.89
CA GLY A 140 -9.67 5.37 -0.67
C GLY A 140 -10.35 5.93 0.56
N ALA A 141 -9.65 5.96 1.71
CA ALA A 141 -10.18 6.53 2.94
C ALA A 141 -10.58 8.00 2.76
N TYR A 142 -9.72 8.81 2.12
CA TYR A 142 -10.01 10.21 1.82
C TYR A 142 -11.25 10.40 0.94
N TYR A 143 -11.38 9.59 -0.13
CA TYR A 143 -12.54 9.67 -1.01
C TYR A 143 -13.83 9.21 -0.33
N ILE A 144 -13.78 8.20 0.55
CA ILE A 144 -14.95 7.72 1.30
C ILE A 144 -15.47 8.81 2.23
N ASP A 145 -14.61 9.49 2.97
CA ASP A 145 -15.01 10.62 3.84
C ASP A 145 -15.64 11.75 3.04
N LYS A 146 -15.06 12.05 1.86
CA LYS A 146 -15.62 13.05 0.96
C LYS A 146 -16.99 12.61 0.42
N LEU A 147 -17.14 11.34 0.08
CA LEU A 147 -18.39 10.77 -0.43
C LEU A 147 -19.47 10.79 0.65
N HIS A 148 -19.15 10.47 1.90
CA HIS A 148 -20.10 10.52 3.02
C HIS A 148 -20.59 11.95 3.28
N PHE A 149 -19.71 12.95 3.17
CA PHE A 149 -20.12 14.35 3.22
C PHE A 149 -21.07 14.74 2.10
N PHE A 150 -20.79 14.31 0.86
CA PHE A 150 -21.68 14.55 -0.28
C PHE A 150 -23.02 13.81 -0.16
N GLY A 151 -23.01 12.58 0.32
CA GLY A 151 -24.21 11.77 0.55
C GLY A 151 -25.18 12.47 1.51
N ARG A 152 -24.68 13.01 2.63
CA ARG A 152 -25.53 13.76 3.57
C ARG A 152 -26.12 15.04 2.97
N ARG A 153 -25.41 15.70 2.05
CA ARG A 153 -25.95 16.87 1.34
C ARG A 153 -27.05 16.52 0.35
N LEU A 154 -26.89 15.41 -0.37
CA LEU A 154 -27.92 14.91 -1.29
C LEU A 154 -29.20 14.51 -0.55
N ASP A 155 -29.10 13.86 0.61
CA ASP A 155 -30.26 13.54 1.45
C ASP A 155 -31.02 14.79 1.89
N SER A 156 -30.30 15.86 2.27
CA SER A 156 -30.95 17.12 2.65
C SER A 156 -31.67 17.82 1.50
N GLU A 157 -31.11 17.81 0.28
CA GLU A 157 -31.77 18.41 -0.88
C GLU A 157 -32.97 17.58 -1.36
N VAL A 158 -32.84 16.25 -1.38
CA VAL A 158 -33.95 15.34 -1.73
C VAL A 158 -35.09 15.45 -0.72
N SER A 159 -34.78 15.58 0.58
CA SER A 159 -35.80 15.74 1.61
C SER A 159 -36.50 17.11 1.54
N PHE A 160 -35.77 18.18 1.19
CA PHE A 160 -36.36 19.51 1.00
C PHE A 160 -37.24 19.58 -0.26
N GLY A 161 -36.82 18.93 -1.36
CA GLY A 161 -37.61 18.77 -2.58
C GLY A 161 -38.91 17.98 -2.37
N ARG A 162 -38.89 16.96 -1.49
CA ARG A 162 -40.10 16.23 -1.09
C ARG A 162 -41.06 17.12 -0.28
N LEU A 163 -40.53 17.93 0.63
CA LEU A 163 -41.34 18.83 1.48
C LEU A 163 -41.98 19.98 0.68
N THR A 164 -41.28 20.56 -0.29
CA THR A 164 -41.86 21.57 -1.19
C THR A 164 -42.89 20.97 -2.13
N GLY A 165 -42.69 19.74 -2.61
CA GLY A 165 -43.70 18.98 -3.37
C GLY A 165 -44.99 18.74 -2.57
N ILE A 166 -44.88 18.33 -1.30
CA ILE A 166 -46.05 18.10 -0.42
C ILE A 166 -46.77 19.40 -0.09
N LYS A 167 -46.05 20.49 0.20
CA LYS A 167 -46.66 21.81 0.42
C LYS A 167 -47.44 22.30 -0.80
N ASN A 168 -46.88 22.14 -1.99
CA ASN A 168 -47.56 22.53 -3.24
C ASN A 168 -48.77 21.65 -3.57
N MET A 169 -48.78 20.38 -3.15
CA MET A 169 -49.96 19.51 -3.25
C MET A 169 -51.07 19.92 -2.27
N CYS A 170 -50.74 20.15 -0.99
CA CYS A 170 -51.73 20.58 0.00
C CYS A 170 -52.35 21.94 -0.35
N SER A 171 -51.58 22.88 -0.91
CA SER A 171 -52.10 24.19 -1.34
C SER A 171 -53.02 24.14 -2.57
N LYS A 172 -53.07 23.01 -3.29
CA LYS A 172 -53.94 22.82 -4.47
C LYS A 172 -55.25 22.08 -4.15
N ILE A 173 -55.38 21.55 -2.94
CA ILE A 173 -56.54 20.75 -2.48
C ILE A 173 -57.49 21.57 -1.60
N ILE A 174 -57.08 22.77 -1.17
CA ILE A 174 -57.90 23.78 -0.49
C ILE A 174 -58.19 24.90 -1.49
#